data_AF-A0A938VJV4-F1
#
_entry.id   AF-A0A938VJV4-F1
#
_cell.length_a   1.000
_cell.length_b   1.000
_cell.length_c   1.000
_cell.angle_alpha   90.00
_cell.angle_beta   90.00
_cell.angle_gamma   90.00
#
_symmetry.space_group_name_H-M   'P 1'
#
loop_
_entity.id
_entity.type
_entity.pdbx_description
1 polymer ?
#
loop_
_entity_poly.entity_id
_entity_poly.type
_entity_poly.pdbx_seq_one_letter_code
_entity_poly.pdbx_strand_id
1 'polypeptide(L)'
;MMYMGDGSARFDHVYVANMVEAHLCAARALQPASPVSGEAYFITDHDTGNFYEFLTPFLAALEFKIPAQRLPVSVAYGLAVILETLSRIGLGPSTLLLTRYVVLSTCQDFYFNCLKAQRDFGYQPVVSKEQAFAETLAWLKMQQ
;
A
#
# COMPACT_ATOMS: atom_id res chain seq x y z
N MET A 1 9.73 -11.09 -10.56
CA MET A 1 9.67 -9.98 -9.59
C MET A 1 10.92 -10.07 -8.71
N MET A 2 11.53 -8.94 -8.30
CA MET A 2 12.71 -8.88 -7.43
C MET A 2 12.34 -8.08 -6.17
N TYR A 3 12.99 -8.38 -5.05
CA TYR A 3 12.94 -7.51 -3.88
C TYR A 3 13.76 -6.25 -4.15
N MET A 4 13.18 -5.08 -3.95
CA MET A 4 13.90 -3.82 -4.03
C MET A 4 14.46 -3.48 -2.65
N GLY A 5 15.72 -3.05 -2.61
CA GLY A 5 16.44 -2.80 -1.37
C GLY A 5 16.79 -4.08 -0.61
N ASP A 6 16.78 -3.97 0.72
CA ASP A 6 17.02 -5.09 1.65
C ASP A 6 15.80 -6.01 1.80
N GLY A 7 14.64 -5.59 1.30
CA GLY A 7 13.40 -6.31 1.40
C GLY A 7 12.71 -6.18 2.76
N SER A 8 13.14 -5.27 3.64
CA SER A 8 12.55 -5.13 4.97
C SER A 8 11.45 -4.06 5.10
N ALA A 9 11.13 -3.35 4.01
CA ALA A 9 10.17 -2.25 4.03
C ALA A 9 8.81 -2.67 4.59
N ARG A 10 8.29 -1.87 5.53
CA ARG A 10 7.03 -2.13 6.24
C ARG A 10 5.92 -1.22 5.75
N PHE A 11 4.77 -1.81 5.47
CA PHE A 11 3.64 -1.13 4.86
C PHE A 11 2.37 -1.38 5.66
N ASP A 12 1.57 -0.33 5.81
CA ASP A 12 0.17 -0.49 6.18
C ASP A 12 -0.70 -0.65 4.96
N HIS A 13 -1.68 -1.53 5.11
CA HIS A 13 -2.70 -1.79 4.11
C HIS A 13 -4.06 -1.56 4.73
N VAL A 14 -4.97 -1.01 3.94
CA VAL A 14 -6.36 -0.79 4.32
C VAL A 14 -7.24 -1.46 3.27
N TYR A 15 -8.13 -2.35 3.72
CA TYR A 15 -9.13 -2.97 2.88
C TYR A 15 -10.21 -1.94 2.53
N VAL A 16 -10.70 -1.97 1.31
CA VAL A 16 -11.61 -0.94 0.80
C VAL A 16 -12.87 -0.79 1.65
N ALA A 17 -13.45 -1.90 2.13
CA ALA A 17 -14.63 -1.85 2.98
C ALA A 17 -14.34 -1.22 4.36
N ASN A 18 -13.16 -1.49 4.93
CA ASN A 18 -12.73 -0.86 6.18
C ASN A 18 -12.49 0.64 6.00
N MET A 19 -11.92 1.05 4.86
CA MET A 19 -11.77 2.46 4.52
C MET A 19 -13.14 3.15 4.39
N VAL A 20 -14.12 2.48 3.77
CA VAL A 20 -15.49 3.01 3.68
C VAL A 20 -16.10 3.19 5.08
N GLU A 21 -15.94 2.21 5.99
CA GLU A 21 -16.44 2.37 7.36
C GLU A 21 -15.75 3.54 8.08
N ALA A 22 -14.44 3.73 7.91
CA ALA A 22 -13.74 4.89 8.47
C ALA A 22 -14.36 6.23 8.02
N HIS A 23 -14.71 6.34 6.73
CA HIS A 23 -15.40 7.52 6.22
C HIS A 23 -16.81 7.68 6.81
N LEU A 24 -17.56 6.59 6.96
CA LEU A 24 -18.90 6.63 7.57
C LEU A 24 -18.83 7.05 9.04
N CYS A 25 -17.87 6.53 9.81
CA CYS A 25 -17.64 6.95 11.19
C CYS A 25 -17.28 8.44 11.27
N ALA A 26 -16.33 8.89 10.44
CA ALA A 26 -15.95 10.31 10.38
C ALA A 26 -17.14 11.20 10.01
N ALA A 27 -17.96 10.80 9.03
CA ALA A 27 -19.14 11.56 8.61
C ALA A 27 -20.20 11.65 9.72
N ARG A 28 -20.45 10.57 10.48
CA ARG A 28 -21.37 10.58 11.63
C ARG A 28 -20.87 11.49 12.76
N ALA A 29 -19.55 11.52 12.98
CA ALA A 29 -18.91 12.33 14.00
C ALA A 29 -18.76 13.81 13.61
N LEU A 30 -18.86 14.14 12.32
CA LEU A 30 -18.71 15.50 11.80
C LEU A 30 -20.01 16.31 12.03
N GLN A 31 -20.10 16.89 13.23
CA GLN A 31 -21.21 17.74 13.67
C GLN A 31 -20.71 19.17 13.99
N PRO A 32 -21.60 20.18 14.12
CA PRO A 32 -21.19 21.51 14.54
C PRO A 32 -20.36 21.46 15.83
N ALA A 33 -19.20 22.13 15.83
CA ALA A 33 -18.21 22.11 16.91
C ALA A 33 -17.58 20.74 17.21
N SER A 34 -17.67 19.76 16.30
CA SER A 34 -17.01 18.48 16.45
C SER A 34 -15.48 18.64 16.40
N PRO A 35 -14.73 17.96 17.30
CA PRO A 35 -13.26 17.95 17.29
C PRO A 35 -12.66 17.29 16.04
N VAL A 36 -13.48 16.62 15.22
CA VAL A 36 -13.08 16.02 13.94
C VAL A 36 -12.97 17.08 12.82
N SER A 37 -13.60 18.24 12.99
CA SER A 37 -13.69 19.26 11.96
C SER A 37 -12.33 19.93 11.68
N GLY A 38 -11.86 19.86 10.44
CA GLY A 38 -10.59 20.48 10.04
C GLY A 38 -9.35 19.63 10.36
N GLU A 39 -9.54 18.43 10.92
CA GLU A 39 -8.46 17.55 11.31
C GLU A 39 -8.11 16.54 10.20
N ALA A 40 -6.83 16.16 10.12
CA ALA A 40 -6.35 15.09 9.25
C ALA A 40 -6.16 13.78 10.03
N TYR A 41 -6.44 12.64 9.39
CA TYR A 41 -6.42 11.31 9.98
C TYR A 41 -5.71 10.31 9.07
N PHE A 42 -4.93 9.42 9.66
CA PHE A 42 -4.46 8.21 9.00
C PHE A 42 -5.39 7.05 9.33
N ILE A 43 -5.81 6.32 8.30
CA ILE A 43 -6.61 5.12 8.43
C ILE A 43 -5.74 3.93 8.06
N THR A 44 -5.64 3.00 8.99
CA THR A 44 -4.89 1.76 8.85
C THR A 44 -5.73 0.64 9.46
N ASP A 45 -5.62 -0.58 8.92
CA ASP A 45 -6.39 -1.71 9.41
C ASP A 45 -5.68 -2.43 10.57
N HIS A 46 -5.12 -3.61 10.26
CA HIS A 46 -4.50 -4.54 11.19
C HIS A 46 -3.00 -4.26 11.32
N ASP A 47 -2.29 -5.14 12.02
CA ASP A 47 -0.86 -4.99 12.31
C ASP A 47 -0.02 -4.74 11.05
N THR A 48 0.85 -3.73 11.15
CA THR A 48 1.87 -3.42 10.16
C THR A 48 2.79 -4.61 9.94
N GLY A 49 2.93 -5.03 8.69
CA GLY A 49 3.81 -6.12 8.29
C GLY A 49 4.87 -5.69 7.31
N ASN A 50 5.79 -6.61 7.01
CA ASN A 50 6.66 -6.48 5.86
C ASN A 50 5.83 -6.51 4.56
N PHE A 51 6.10 -5.59 3.66
CA PHE A 51 5.38 -5.46 2.39
C PHE A 51 5.45 -6.73 1.53
N TYR A 52 6.62 -7.37 1.47
CA TYR A 52 6.82 -8.56 0.67
C TYR A 52 6.20 -9.80 1.30
N GLU A 53 6.23 -9.92 2.63
CA GLU A 53 5.51 -10.97 3.36
C GLU A 53 4.00 -10.84 3.16
N PHE A 54 3.46 -9.62 3.14
CA PHE A 54 2.06 -9.38 2.81
C PHE A 54 1.69 -9.84 1.39
N LEU A 55 2.54 -9.58 0.40
CA LEU A 55 2.28 -9.96 -1.00
C LEU A 55 2.49 -11.45 -1.30
N THR A 56 3.37 -12.12 -0.57
CA THR A 56 3.80 -13.50 -0.86
C THR A 56 2.63 -14.50 -0.96
N PRO A 57 1.65 -14.51 -0.04
CA PRO A 57 0.47 -15.38 -0.12
C PRO A 57 -0.36 -15.16 -1.39
N PHE A 58 -0.51 -13.91 -1.85
CA PHE A 58 -1.23 -13.60 -3.10
C PHE A 58 -0.49 -14.14 -4.31
N LEU A 59 0.83 -13.94 -4.38
CA LEU A 59 1.66 -14.44 -5.48
C LEU A 59 1.61 -15.97 -5.55
N ALA A 60 1.71 -16.65 -4.41
CA ALA A 60 1.61 -18.11 -4.34
C ALA A 60 0.23 -18.61 -4.80
N ALA A 61 -0.85 -17.97 -4.35
CA ALA A 61 -2.21 -18.36 -4.70
C ALA A 61 -2.63 -18.08 -6.16
N LEU A 62 -1.87 -17.22 -6.85
CA LEU A 62 -1.99 -16.90 -8.27
C LEU A 62 -0.94 -17.63 -9.13
N GLU A 63 -0.20 -18.58 -8.55
CA GLU A 63 0.84 -19.38 -9.23
C GLU A 63 1.99 -18.54 -9.84
N PHE A 64 2.21 -17.32 -9.33
CA PHE A 64 3.34 -16.49 -9.72
C PHE A 64 4.63 -16.91 -9.00
N LYS A 65 5.76 -16.72 -9.69
CA LYS A 65 7.09 -16.95 -9.10
C LYS A 65 7.38 -15.91 -8.02
N ILE A 66 7.59 -16.39 -6.79
CA ILE A 66 8.02 -15.55 -5.66
C ILE A 66 9.44 -15.02 -5.94
N PRO A 67 9.69 -13.71 -5.74
CA PRO A 67 11.03 -13.14 -5.86
C PRO A 67 12.05 -13.86 -4.96
N ALA A 68 13.23 -14.19 -5.49
CA ALA A 68 14.36 -14.66 -4.69
C ALA A 68 15.56 -13.70 -4.75
N GLN A 69 15.56 -12.77 -5.70
CA GLN A 69 16.68 -11.88 -5.97
C GLN A 69 16.41 -10.49 -5.39
N ARG A 70 17.47 -9.85 -4.88
CA ARG A 70 17.44 -8.48 -4.36
C ARG A 70 18.10 -7.53 -5.35
N LEU A 71 17.51 -6.35 -5.51
CA LEU A 71 18.05 -5.25 -6.30
C LEU A 71 18.39 -4.09 -5.35
N PRO A 72 19.68 -3.74 -5.16
CA PRO A 72 20.06 -2.62 -4.29
C PRO A 72 19.37 -1.32 -4.70
N VAL A 73 18.94 -0.53 -3.71
CA VAL A 73 18.19 0.72 -3.93
C VAL A 73 18.94 1.68 -4.85
N SER A 74 20.26 1.81 -4.68
CA SER A 74 21.10 2.68 -5.50
C SER A 74 21.08 2.30 -6.98
N VAL A 75 21.14 1.00 -7.28
CA VAL A 75 21.06 0.48 -8.66
C VAL A 75 19.68 0.72 -9.24
N ALA A 76 18.62 0.37 -8.49
CA ALA A 76 17.23 0.60 -8.91
C ALA A 76 16.96 2.08 -9.19
N TYR A 77 17.46 2.96 -8.32
CA TYR A 77 17.32 4.41 -8.45
C TYR A 77 18.06 4.95 -9.68
N GLY A 78 19.28 4.50 -9.92
CA GLY A 78 20.05 4.86 -11.12
C GLY A 78 19.32 4.47 -12.41
N LEU A 79 18.79 3.24 -12.48
CA LEU A 79 17.97 2.79 -13.60
C LEU A 79 16.72 3.63 -13.79
N ALA A 80 16.02 3.97 -12.69
CA ALA A 80 14.84 4.83 -12.74
C ALA A 80 15.14 6.23 -13.27
N VAL A 81 16.28 6.84 -12.88
CA VAL A 81 16.73 8.14 -13.42
C VAL A 81 16.93 8.06 -14.93
N ILE A 82 17.60 7.02 -15.42
CA ILE A 82 17.85 6.83 -16.86
C ILE A 82 16.54 6.68 -17.61
N LEU A 83 15.66 5.79 -17.15
CA LEU A 83 14.37 5.52 -17.80
C LEU A 83 13.47 6.75 -17.85
N GLU A 84 13.37 7.49 -16.75
CA GLU A 84 12.61 8.74 -16.72
C GLU A 84 13.21 9.80 -17.65
N THR A 85 14.54 9.88 -17.73
CA THR A 85 15.20 10.85 -18.61
C THR A 85 14.96 10.51 -20.08
N LEU A 86 15.09 9.24 -20.47
CA LEU A 86 14.81 8.76 -21.82
C LEU A 86 13.35 8.99 -22.22
N SER A 87 12.41 8.72 -21.31
CA SER A 87 10.99 8.99 -21.53
C SER A 87 10.72 10.49 -21.72
N ARG A 88 11.33 11.37 -20.90
CA ARG A 88 11.20 12.83 -21.03
C ARG A 88 11.70 13.39 -22.35
N ILE A 89 12.72 12.78 -22.96
CA ILE A 89 13.24 13.18 -24.28
C ILE A 89 12.57 12.46 -25.44
N GLY A 90 11.47 11.73 -25.21
CA GLY A 90 10.68 11.06 -26.25
C GLY A 90 11.27 9.75 -26.77
N LEU A 91 12.29 9.20 -26.10
CA LEU A 91 12.96 7.93 -26.47
C LEU A 91 12.54 6.74 -25.58
N GLY A 92 11.55 6.93 -24.70
CA GLY A 92 11.07 5.91 -23.77
C GLY A 92 9.61 5.52 -24.01
N PRO A 93 9.15 4.44 -23.36
CA PRO A 93 7.75 4.05 -23.41
C PRO A 93 6.85 5.11 -22.73
N SER A 94 5.58 5.14 -23.12
CA SER A 94 4.56 6.04 -22.53
C SER A 94 4.27 5.74 -21.06
N THR A 95 4.47 4.49 -20.63
CA THR A 95 4.30 4.04 -19.25
C THR A 95 5.61 3.47 -18.71
N LEU A 96 6.08 4.06 -17.61
CA LEU A 96 7.28 3.61 -16.91
C LEU A 96 6.90 2.75 -15.71
N LEU A 97 7.24 1.47 -15.77
CA LEU A 97 7.05 0.53 -14.65
C LEU A 97 8.04 0.79 -13.50
N LEU A 98 9.21 1.36 -13.81
CA LEU A 98 10.23 1.72 -12.83
C LEU A 98 10.46 3.24 -12.88
N THR A 99 10.07 3.91 -11.81
CA THR A 99 10.30 5.35 -11.60
C THR A 99 10.98 5.56 -10.26
N ARG A 100 11.57 6.74 -10.05
CA ARG A 100 12.20 7.11 -8.78
C ARG A 100 11.17 7.06 -7.66
N TYR A 101 9.92 7.42 -7.96
CA TYR A 101 8.81 7.28 -7.02
C TYR A 101 8.61 5.82 -6.61
N VAL A 102 8.47 4.89 -7.56
CA VAL A 102 8.30 3.45 -7.26
C VAL A 102 9.45 2.91 -6.43
N VAL A 103 10.70 3.25 -6.78
CA VAL A 103 11.88 2.80 -6.02
C VAL A 103 11.82 3.32 -4.59
N LEU A 104 11.61 4.62 -4.42
CA LEU A 104 11.62 5.25 -3.10
C LEU A 104 10.43 4.83 -2.25
N SER A 105 9.23 4.69 -2.84
CA SER A 105 8.04 4.26 -2.11
C SER A 105 8.21 2.83 -1.61
N THR A 106 8.72 1.91 -2.45
CA THR A 106 8.83 0.48 -2.09
C THR A 106 10.00 0.15 -1.16
N CYS A 107 11.03 1.02 -1.10
CA CYS A 107 12.20 0.79 -0.25
C CYS A 107 12.14 1.52 1.10
N GLN A 108 11.07 2.28 1.38
CA GLN A 108 10.90 3.02 2.63
C GLN A 108 9.73 2.48 3.42
N ASP A 109 9.81 2.61 4.75
CA ASP A 109 8.72 2.28 5.65
C ASP A 109 7.56 3.26 5.45
N PHE A 110 6.38 2.73 5.15
CA PHE A 110 5.13 3.45 4.93
C PHE A 110 4.02 2.87 5.81
N TYR A 111 4.15 3.12 7.11
CA TYR A 111 3.16 2.73 8.11
C TYR A 111 2.85 3.89 9.05
N PHE A 112 1.63 3.91 9.56
CA PHE A 112 1.05 4.99 10.33
C PHE A 112 0.25 4.42 11.50
N ASN A 113 -0.16 5.29 12.44
CA ASN A 113 -1.09 4.89 13.48
C ASN A 113 -2.48 5.48 13.20
N CYS A 114 -3.51 4.67 13.42
CA CYS A 114 -4.91 5.10 13.33
C CYS A 114 -5.50 5.47 14.70
N LEU A 115 -4.66 5.61 15.74
CA LEU A 115 -5.09 5.91 17.12
C LEU A 115 -5.94 7.19 17.21
N LYS A 116 -5.61 8.20 16.40
CA LYS A 116 -6.38 9.45 16.33
C LYS A 116 -7.82 9.19 15.84
N ALA A 117 -7.98 8.36 14.82
CA ALA A 117 -9.28 7.98 14.26
C ALA A 117 -10.10 7.12 15.23
N GLN A 118 -9.45 6.16 15.89
CA GLN A 118 -10.06 5.33 16.93
C GLN A 118 -10.58 6.19 18.09
N ARG A 119 -9.79 7.17 18.53
CA ARG A 119 -10.16 8.06 19.65
C ARG A 119 -11.27 9.04 19.28
N ASP A 120 -11.16 9.70 18.14
CA ASP A 120 -12.02 10.86 17.83
C ASP A 120 -13.39 10.44 17.25
N PHE A 121 -13.46 9.32 16.54
CA PHE A 121 -14.72 8.84 15.93
C PHE A 121 -14.93 7.33 16.02
N GLY A 122 -14.18 6.64 16.89
CA GLY A 122 -14.46 5.24 17.23
C GLY A 122 -14.20 4.24 16.11
N TYR A 123 -13.43 4.61 15.09
CA TYR A 123 -13.18 3.71 13.96
C TYR A 123 -12.49 2.43 14.42
N GLN A 124 -12.99 1.28 13.93
CA GLN A 124 -12.33 -0.02 14.02
C GLN A 124 -12.56 -0.77 12.71
N PRO A 125 -11.59 -1.57 12.24
CA PRO A 125 -11.77 -2.42 11.06
C PRO A 125 -12.94 -3.39 11.24
N VAL A 126 -13.85 -3.45 10.27
CA VAL A 126 -15.04 -4.31 10.30
C VAL A 126 -14.84 -5.63 9.56
N VAL A 127 -13.91 -5.66 8.62
CA VAL A 127 -13.47 -6.85 7.87
C VAL A 127 -12.14 -7.32 8.44
N SER A 128 -12.01 -8.62 8.72
CA SER A 128 -10.76 -9.21 9.19
C SER A 128 -9.73 -9.36 8.08
N LYS A 129 -8.45 -9.55 8.45
CA LYS A 129 -7.34 -9.74 7.52
C LYS A 129 -7.57 -10.95 6.61
N GLU A 130 -8.08 -12.04 7.17
CA GLU A 130 -8.33 -13.30 6.46
C GLU A 130 -9.47 -13.14 5.46
N GLN A 131 -10.53 -12.44 5.85
CA GLN A 131 -11.66 -12.15 4.97
C GLN A 131 -11.23 -11.22 3.83
N ALA A 132 -10.53 -10.11 4.15
CA ALA A 132 -10.00 -9.20 3.15
C ALA A 132 -9.07 -9.90 2.14
N PHE A 133 -8.20 -10.80 2.63
CA PHE A 133 -7.35 -11.64 1.78
C PHE A 133 -8.17 -12.51 0.83
N ALA A 134 -9.15 -13.25 1.36
CA ALA A 134 -9.96 -14.18 0.57
C ALA A 134 -10.78 -13.45 -0.52
N GLU A 135 -11.43 -12.34 -0.16
CA GLU A 135 -12.21 -11.51 -1.09
C GLU A 135 -11.34 -10.89 -2.17
N THR A 136 -10.18 -10.34 -1.79
CA THR A 136 -9.23 -9.75 -2.74
C THR A 136 -8.67 -10.80 -3.70
N LEU A 137 -8.31 -11.99 -3.20
CA LEU A 137 -7.83 -13.08 -4.03
C LEU A 137 -8.89 -13.57 -5.02
N ALA A 138 -10.15 -13.70 -4.58
CA ALA A 138 -11.26 -14.06 -5.45
C ALA A 138 -11.45 -13.02 -6.57
N TRP A 139 -11.42 -11.73 -6.23
CA TRP A 139 -11.51 -10.65 -7.22
C TRP A 139 -10.34 -10.67 -8.22
N LEU A 140 -9.10 -10.89 -7.76
CA LEU A 140 -7.92 -11.01 -8.63
C LEU A 140 -8.02 -12.17 -9.61
N LYS A 141 -8.56 -13.31 -9.18
CA LYS A 141 -8.78 -14.48 -10.05
C LYS A 141 -9.85 -14.26 -11.11
N MET A 142 -10.83 -13.39 -10.86
CA MET A 142 -11.86 -13.04 -11.85
C MET A 142 -11.35 -12.11 -12.95
N GLN A 143 -10.22 -11.44 -12.74
CA GLN A 143 -9.61 -10.49 -13.69
C GLN A 143 -8.59 -11.17 -14.63
N GLN A 144 -8.31 -12.46 -14.43
CA GLN A 144 -7.49 -13.29 -15.33
C GLN A 144 -8.36 -13.93 -16.41
#